data_AF-A0ABD4ASI6-F1
#
_entry.id   AF-A0ABD4ASI6-F1
#
_cell.length_a   1.000
_cell.length_b   1.000
_cell.length_c   1.000
_cell.angle_alpha   90.00
_cell.angle_beta   90.00
_cell.angle_gamma   90.00
#
_symmetry.space_group_name_H-M   'P 1'
#
loop_
_entity.id
_entity.type
_entity.pdbx_description
1 polymer ?
#
loop_
_entity_poly.entity_id
_entity_poly.type
_entity_poly.pdbx_seq_one_letter_code
_entity_poly.pdbx_strand_id
1 'polypeptide(L)'
;MKKTIAMMMALVAGATFAGCTDMKTKNATAGGMVMNGEPARTSQACKADAGPDDALVGKTEADAAAQLDGCLWRVLERDGKSLPGTMDYRQERRNLGIRDGKVIWVRRG
;
A
#
# COMPACT_ATOMS: atom_id res chain seq x y z
N MET A 1 -53.04 -11.31 11.22
CA MET A 1 -53.06 -10.02 11.96
C MET A 1 -52.18 -9.01 11.23
N LYS A 2 -52.52 -7.73 11.30
CA LYS A 2 -52.08 -6.63 10.42
C LYS A 2 -50.62 -6.20 10.65
N LYS A 3 -50.07 -5.63 9.56
CA LYS A 3 -48.75 -5.02 9.29
C LYS A 3 -48.32 -3.95 10.32
N THR A 4 -47.00 -3.79 10.51
CA THR A 4 -46.35 -2.46 10.62
C THR A 4 -44.87 -2.52 10.23
N ILE A 5 -44.55 -1.79 9.16
CA ILE A 5 -43.22 -1.37 8.75
C ILE A 5 -42.88 -0.14 9.61
N ALA A 6 -41.72 -0.11 10.25
CA ALA A 6 -41.18 1.10 10.87
C ALA A 6 -39.83 1.42 10.21
N MET A 7 -39.87 2.28 9.20
CA MET A 7 -38.72 3.07 8.77
C MET A 7 -38.33 4.01 9.91
N MET A 8 -37.06 3.97 10.33
CA MET A 8 -36.45 5.09 11.04
C MET A 8 -35.26 5.59 10.22
N MET A 9 -35.51 6.71 9.55
CA MET A 9 -34.50 7.63 9.04
C MET A 9 -33.84 8.32 10.23
N ALA A 10 -32.51 8.32 10.28
CA ALA A 10 -31.75 9.22 11.13
C ALA A 10 -30.76 10.00 10.26
N LEU A 11 -31.10 11.28 10.06
CA LEU A 11 -30.21 12.37 9.62
C LEU A 11 -29.21 12.72 10.75
N VAL A 12 -28.21 13.56 10.41
CA VAL A 12 -27.22 14.28 11.26
C VAL A 12 -25.79 13.74 11.02
N ALA A 13 -24.75 14.52 10.71
CA ALA A 13 -24.59 15.94 10.41
C ALA A 13 -23.27 16.10 9.63
N GLY A 14 -23.20 17.12 8.77
CA GLY A 14 -21.97 17.51 8.09
C GLY A 14 -20.99 18.18 9.06
N ALA A 15 -19.72 17.82 8.95
CA ALA A 15 -18.59 18.56 9.51
C ALA A 15 -17.85 19.25 8.36
N THR A 16 -17.79 20.57 8.43
CA THR A 16 -17.06 21.45 7.53
C THR A 16 -15.56 21.29 7.72
N PHE A 17 -14.82 20.94 6.68
CA PHE A 17 -13.37 21.06 6.66
C PHE A 17 -13.00 22.51 6.31
N ALA A 18 -12.55 23.29 7.29
CA ALA A 18 -11.86 24.56 7.07
C ALA A 18 -10.35 24.30 7.18
N GLY A 19 -9.60 24.62 6.12
CA GLY A 19 -8.14 24.52 6.14
C GLY A 19 -7.49 24.72 4.77
N CYS A 20 -7.49 25.95 4.26
CA CYS A 20 -6.53 26.38 3.25
C CYS A 20 -5.57 27.37 3.92
N THR A 21 -4.36 26.92 4.23
CA THR A 21 -3.25 27.84 4.56
C THR A 21 -2.38 28.04 3.32
N ASP A 22 -2.36 29.29 2.87
CA ASP A 22 -1.42 29.86 1.91
C ASP A 22 0.03 29.65 2.40
N MET A 23 0.90 29.15 1.53
CA MET A 23 2.34 29.34 1.68
C MET A 23 2.95 29.73 0.35
N LYS A 24 3.01 31.04 0.17
CA LYS A 24 3.83 31.71 -0.82
C LYS A 24 5.32 31.53 -0.51
N THR A 25 5.95 30.47 -1.01
CA THR A 25 7.41 30.40 -1.12
C THR A 25 7.82 30.72 -2.55
N LYS A 26 8.23 31.97 -2.76
CA LYS A 26 9.11 32.30 -3.88
C LYS A 26 10.50 31.76 -3.55
N ASN A 27 11.05 30.91 -4.43
CA ASN A 27 12.48 30.94 -4.70
C ASN A 27 12.71 30.53 -6.15
N ALA A 28 13.02 31.53 -6.97
CA ALA A 28 13.66 31.33 -8.25
C ALA A 28 15.10 30.89 -7.98
N THR A 29 15.50 29.73 -8.49
CA THR A 29 16.88 29.48 -8.86
C THR A 29 16.86 28.61 -10.11
N ALA A 30 17.14 29.25 -11.23
CA ALA A 30 17.51 28.58 -12.46
C ALA A 30 18.87 27.92 -12.28
N GLY A 31 19.04 26.73 -12.87
CA GLY A 31 20.35 26.19 -13.20
C GLY A 31 20.63 24.79 -12.62
N GLY A 32 20.83 23.85 -13.53
CA GLY A 32 21.68 22.68 -13.28
C GLY A 32 20.94 21.40 -12.90
N MET A 33 20.68 20.57 -13.91
CA MET A 33 20.54 19.12 -13.77
C MET A 33 21.74 18.55 -13.00
N VAL A 34 21.56 18.27 -11.71
CA VAL A 34 22.45 17.40 -10.94
C VAL A 34 21.69 16.12 -10.61
N MET A 35 21.96 15.08 -11.40
CA MET A 35 21.65 13.70 -11.03
C MET A 35 22.61 13.27 -9.93
N ASN A 36 22.38 13.76 -8.71
CA ASN A 36 22.90 13.11 -7.53
C ASN A 36 21.74 12.30 -6.99
N GLY A 37 21.77 10.99 -7.27
CA GLY A 37 20.94 10.02 -6.59
C GLY A 37 21.15 10.22 -5.10
N GLU A 38 20.13 10.79 -4.45
CA GLU A 38 20.00 10.78 -3.01
C GLU A 38 20.32 9.36 -2.54
N PRO A 39 21.21 9.15 -1.55
CA PRO A 39 21.39 7.84 -1.00
C PRO A 39 20.02 7.41 -0.52
N ALA A 40 19.44 6.44 -1.23
CA ALA A 40 18.15 5.87 -0.89
C ALA A 40 18.20 5.61 0.61
N ARG A 41 17.36 6.36 1.36
CA ARG A 41 17.28 6.27 2.82
C ARG A 41 17.42 4.80 3.14
N THR A 42 18.50 4.44 3.84
CA THR A 42 18.87 3.06 4.12
C THR A 42 17.61 2.33 4.49
N SER A 43 17.07 1.56 3.53
CA SER A 43 15.84 0.80 3.72
C SER A 43 16.19 -0.09 4.88
N GLN A 44 15.58 0.16 6.04
CA GLN A 44 15.86 -0.61 7.23
C GLN A 44 15.62 -2.05 6.83
N ALA A 45 16.70 -2.83 6.77
CA ALA A 45 16.70 -4.11 6.06
C ALA A 45 15.59 -4.96 6.66
N CYS A 46 14.61 -5.33 5.83
CA CYS A 46 13.49 -6.12 6.28
C CYS A 46 14.02 -7.51 6.62
N LYS A 47 13.56 -8.12 7.71
CA LYS A 47 14.03 -9.47 8.10
C LYS A 47 13.84 -10.49 6.98
N ALA A 48 12.77 -10.36 6.19
CA ALA A 48 12.51 -11.22 5.03
C ALA A 48 13.49 -11.00 3.86
N ASP A 49 14.34 -9.97 3.87
CA ASP A 49 15.43 -9.83 2.89
C ASP A 49 16.54 -10.87 3.10
N ALA A 50 16.57 -11.59 4.23
CA ALA A 50 17.51 -12.69 4.47
C ALA A 50 17.21 -13.96 3.64
N GLY A 51 16.02 -14.05 3.04
CA GLY A 51 15.60 -15.17 2.20
C GLY A 51 15.15 -14.72 0.81
N PRO A 52 15.01 -15.66 -0.13
CA PRO A 52 14.50 -15.33 -1.46
C PRO A 52 13.00 -15.04 -1.40
N ASP A 53 12.51 -14.12 -2.24
CA ASP A 53 11.11 -13.68 -2.22
C ASP A 53 10.14 -14.81 -2.65
N ASP A 54 10.60 -15.75 -3.48
CA ASP A 54 9.82 -16.89 -3.94
C ASP A 54 9.52 -17.92 -2.83
N ALA A 55 10.24 -17.87 -1.70
CA ALA A 55 9.94 -18.67 -0.52
C ALA A 55 8.55 -18.40 0.07
N LEU A 56 7.90 -17.29 -0.32
CA LEU A 56 6.53 -16.97 0.06
C LEU A 56 5.48 -17.68 -0.80
N VAL A 57 5.83 -18.14 -2.01
CA VAL A 57 4.89 -18.79 -2.93
C VAL A 57 4.38 -20.11 -2.32
N GLY A 58 3.08 -20.37 -2.45
CA GLY A 58 2.39 -21.54 -1.89
C GLY A 58 1.99 -21.41 -0.42
N LYS A 59 2.56 -20.46 0.32
CA LYS A 59 2.15 -20.12 1.69
C LYS A 59 0.76 -19.51 1.70
N THR A 60 0.09 -19.63 2.84
CA THR A 60 -1.16 -18.88 3.07
C THR A 60 -0.85 -17.38 3.16
N GLU A 61 -1.86 -16.55 2.91
CA GLU A 61 -1.73 -15.09 3.12
C GLU A 61 -1.28 -14.76 4.55
N ALA A 62 -1.80 -15.48 5.56
CA ALA A 62 -1.45 -15.28 6.96
C ALA A 62 0.02 -15.63 7.26
N ASP A 63 0.52 -16.75 6.74
CA ASP A 63 1.92 -17.15 6.94
C ASP A 63 2.89 -16.18 6.22
N ALA A 64 2.51 -15.74 5.02
CA ALA A 64 3.28 -14.75 4.28
C ALA A 64 3.32 -13.40 5.01
N ALA A 65 2.18 -12.96 5.55
CA ALA A 65 2.09 -11.74 6.37
C ALA A 65 2.97 -11.84 7.61
N ALA A 66 2.97 -12.98 8.31
CA ALA A 66 3.83 -13.20 9.48
C ALA A 66 5.32 -13.17 9.12
N GLN A 67 5.71 -13.75 7.97
CA GLN A 67 7.10 -13.72 7.51
C GLN A 67 7.54 -12.32 7.05
N LEU A 68 6.60 -11.51 6.56
CA LEU A 68 6.81 -10.13 6.13
C LEU A 68 6.56 -9.11 7.27
N ASP A 69 6.48 -9.56 8.52
CA ASP A 69 6.28 -8.66 9.65
C ASP A 69 7.40 -7.60 9.74
N GLY A 70 7.00 -6.33 9.88
CA GLY A 70 7.91 -5.18 9.84
C GLY A 70 8.48 -4.85 8.45
N CYS A 71 8.08 -5.55 7.39
CA CYS A 71 8.47 -5.27 6.01
C CYS A 71 7.38 -4.49 5.27
N LEU A 72 7.76 -3.79 4.20
CA LEU A 72 6.79 -3.18 3.32
C LEU A 72 6.24 -4.21 2.33
N TRP A 73 4.94 -4.44 2.34
CA TRP A 73 4.29 -5.33 1.38
C TRP A 73 2.82 -4.96 1.14
N ARG A 74 2.25 -5.45 0.04
CA ARG A 74 0.83 -5.32 -0.31
C ARG A 74 0.35 -6.48 -1.19
N VAL A 75 -0.96 -6.68 -1.25
CA VAL A 75 -1.59 -7.54 -2.25
C VAL A 75 -1.97 -6.70 -3.46
N LEU A 76 -1.55 -7.10 -4.66
CA LEU A 76 -1.86 -6.42 -5.93
C LEU A 76 -2.81 -7.23 -6.83
N GLU A 77 -3.02 -8.51 -6.51
CA GLU A 77 -3.99 -9.36 -7.20
C GLU A 77 -4.64 -10.30 -6.20
N ARG A 78 -5.96 -10.44 -6.29
CA ARG A 78 -6.72 -11.44 -5.53
C ARG A 78 -7.62 -12.21 -6.48
N ASP A 79 -7.41 -13.53 -6.53
CA ASP A 79 -8.18 -14.48 -7.34
C ASP A 79 -8.29 -14.06 -8.82
N GLY A 80 -7.19 -13.57 -9.40
CA GLY A 80 -7.14 -13.11 -10.79
C GLY A 80 -7.64 -11.69 -11.03
N LYS A 81 -8.09 -10.98 -9.98
CA LYS A 81 -8.50 -9.58 -10.07
C LYS A 81 -7.39 -8.68 -9.57
N SER A 82 -6.92 -7.79 -10.43
CA SER A 82 -5.95 -6.76 -10.05
C SER A 82 -6.58 -5.77 -9.06
N LEU A 83 -5.81 -5.38 -8.05
CA LEU A 83 -6.18 -4.37 -7.07
C LEU A 83 -5.53 -3.03 -7.43
N PRO A 84 -6.12 -1.89 -7.03
CA PRO A 84 -5.52 -0.58 -7.26
C PRO A 84 -4.11 -0.49 -6.68
N GLY A 85 -3.18 -0.01 -7.50
CA GLY A 85 -1.79 0.18 -7.15
C GLY A 85 -1.28 1.53 -7.64
N THR A 86 -0.28 2.04 -6.93
CA THR A 86 0.49 3.23 -7.30
C THR A 86 1.69 2.85 -8.18
N MET A 87 2.13 3.77 -9.03
CA MET A 87 3.25 3.60 -9.97
C MET A 87 4.62 3.94 -9.36
N ASP A 88 4.71 4.21 -8.06
CA ASP A 88 5.98 4.42 -7.36
C ASP A 88 6.76 3.10 -7.31
N TYR A 89 8.02 3.10 -7.72
CA TYR A 89 8.87 1.93 -7.54
C TYR A 89 9.54 1.99 -6.17
N ARG A 90 9.28 0.98 -5.34
CA ARG A 90 9.92 0.78 -4.03
C ARG A 90 10.54 -0.60 -3.98
N GLN A 91 11.85 -0.68 -4.13
CA GLN A 91 12.58 -1.96 -4.20
C GLN A 91 12.40 -2.82 -2.93
N GLU A 92 12.19 -2.20 -1.78
CA GLU A 92 11.94 -2.88 -0.52
C GLU A 92 10.52 -3.49 -0.43
N ARG A 93 9.58 -3.04 -1.27
CA ARG A 93 8.17 -3.46 -1.27
C ARG A 93 7.99 -4.82 -1.94
N ARG A 94 7.36 -5.78 -1.25
CA ARG A 94 6.82 -6.99 -1.89
C ARG A 94 5.37 -6.79 -2.31
N ASN A 95 5.06 -7.05 -3.57
CA ASN A 95 3.68 -7.23 -4.02
C ASN A 95 3.38 -8.71 -4.12
N LEU A 96 2.24 -9.10 -3.58
CA LEU A 96 1.76 -10.47 -3.61
C LEU A 96 0.57 -10.59 -4.56
N GLY A 97 0.57 -11.65 -5.35
CA GLY A 97 -0.63 -12.18 -5.97
C GLY A 97 -1.16 -13.33 -5.14
N ILE A 98 -2.46 -13.31 -4.85
CA ILE A 98 -3.11 -14.33 -4.05
C ILE A 98 -4.18 -15.02 -4.88
N ARG A 99 -4.25 -16.34 -4.81
CA ARG A 99 -5.33 -17.15 -5.37
C ARG A 99 -5.67 -18.27 -4.40
N ASP A 100 -6.96 -18.47 -4.14
CA ASP A 100 -7.46 -19.51 -3.23
C ASP A 100 -6.78 -19.45 -1.84
N GLY A 101 -6.55 -18.23 -1.34
CA GLY A 101 -5.92 -17.96 -0.04
C GLY A 101 -4.41 -18.21 0.03
N LYS A 102 -3.76 -18.54 -1.10
CA LYS A 102 -2.32 -18.79 -1.20
C LYS A 102 -1.61 -17.78 -2.08
N VAL A 103 -0.36 -17.49 -1.74
CA VAL A 103 0.52 -16.67 -2.59
C VAL A 103 0.88 -17.46 -3.85
N ILE A 104 0.67 -16.88 -5.02
CA ILE A 104 0.99 -17.48 -6.32
C ILE A 104 2.15 -16.81 -7.03
N TRP A 105 2.45 -15.56 -6.68
CA TRP A 105 3.60 -14.83 -7.19
C TRP A 105 4.01 -13.73 -6.21
N VAL A 106 5.30 -13.39 -6.24
CA VAL A 106 5.88 -12.27 -5.50
C VAL A 106 6.72 -11.44 -6.44
N ARG A 107 6.58 -10.11 -6.36
CA ARG A 107 7.36 -9.16 -7.16
C ARG A 107 7.75 -7.96 -6.33
N ARG A 108 8.99 -7.50 -6.48
CA ARG A 108 9.43 -6.21 -5.92
C ARG A 108 8.97 -5.05 -6.78
N GLY A 109 8.63 -3.93 -6.16
CA GLY A 109 8.30 -2.69 -6.85
C GLY A 109 7.12 -1.93 -6.31
#